data_AF-A0A943IF63-F1
#
_entry.id   AF-A0A943IF63-F1
#
_cell.length_a   1.000
_cell.length_b   1.000
_cell.length_c   1.000
_cell.angle_alpha   90.00
_cell.angle_beta   90.00
_cell.angle_gamma   90.00
#
_symmetry.space_group_name_H-M   'P 1'
#
loop_
_entity.id
_entity.type
_entity.pdbx_description
1 polymer ?
#
loop_
_entity_poly.entity_id
_entity_poly.type
_entity_poly.pdbx_seq_one_letter_code
_entity_poly.pdbx_strand_id
1 'polypeptide(L)' 'MRKEFEIHGCIEVPPEMTEEEFWNRFIRFVEENGWRFGGGISEIRDGWYILPDGSRGSHILDGE' A
#
# COMPACT_ATOMS: atom_id res chain seq x y z
N MET A 1 24.58 -7.61 8.78
CA MET A 1 24.36 -6.33 8.06
C MET A 1 23.00 -6.43 7.38
N ARG A 2 22.10 -5.46 7.58
CA ARG A 2 20.75 -5.45 6.99
C ARG A 2 20.79 -4.63 5.69
N LYS A 3 20.16 -5.11 4.62
CA LYS A 3 20.00 -4.40 3.34
C LYS A 3 18.50 -4.27 3.08
N GLU A 4 18.06 -3.06 2.77
CA GLU A 4 16.65 -2.70 2.60
C GLU A 4 16.51 -1.83 1.35
N PHE A 5 15.32 -1.84 0.77
CA PHE A 5 14.94 -0.97 -0.35
C PHE A 5 13.63 -0.27 0.02
N GLU A 6 13.56 1.04 -0.24
CA GLU A 6 12.34 1.83 -0.11
C GLU A 6 11.64 1.91 -1.48
N ILE A 7 10.31 1.77 -1.50
CA ILE A 7 9.50 1.76 -2.72
C ILE A 7 8.55 2.95 -2.65
N HIS A 8 8.75 3.92 -3.54
CA HIS A 8 7.88 5.10 -3.70
C HIS A 8 6.97 4.88 -4.91
N GLY A 9 5.65 4.85 -4.70
CA GLY A 9 4.68 4.75 -5.79
C GLY A 9 3.33 4.19 -5.36
N CYS A 10 2.36 4.27 -6.29
CA CYS A 10 1.06 3.64 -6.15
C CYS A 10 1.00 2.38 -7.01
N ILE A 11 0.27 1.38 -6.52
CA ILE A 11 -0.06 0.18 -7.29
C ILE A 11 -1.54 0.24 -7.68
N GLU A 12 -1.81 0.05 -8.96
CA GLU A 12 -3.18 -0.02 -9.48
C GLU A 12 -3.69 -1.45 -9.39
N VAL A 13 -4.90 -1.61 -8.86
CA VAL A 13 -5.59 -2.89 -8.71
C VAL A 13 -7.03 -2.77 -9.23
N PRO A 14 -7.70 -3.88 -9.57
CA PRO A 14 -9.11 -3.84 -9.94
C PRO A 14 -9.97 -3.21 -8.83
N PRO A 15 -11.04 -2.44 -9.15
CA PRO A 15 -11.87 -1.75 -8.16
C PRO A 15 -12.53 -2.65 -7.11
N GLU A 16 -12.74 -3.93 -7.44
CA GLU A 16 -13.31 -4.95 -6.58
C GLU A 16 -12.31 -5.54 -5.57
N MET A 17 -11.01 -5.28 -5.74
CA MET A 17 -9.95 -5.75 -4.85
C MET A 17 -10.07 -5.03 -3.51
N THR A 18 -10.16 -5.80 -2.42
CA THR A 18 -10.12 -5.22 -1.07
C THR A 18 -8.68 -4.97 -0.63
N GLU A 19 -8.51 -4.03 0.30
CA GLU A 19 -7.22 -3.77 0.96
C GLU A 19 -6.63 -5.06 1.58
N GLU A 20 -7.46 -5.86 2.26
CA GLU A 20 -7.06 -7.12 2.89
C GLU A 20 -6.61 -8.17 1.87
N GLU A 21 -7.36 -8.35 0.78
CA GLU A 21 -7.02 -9.30 -0.27
C GLU A 21 -5.69 -8.93 -0.94
N PHE A 22 -5.52 -7.64 -1.25
CA PHE A 22 -4.26 -7.12 -1.78
C PHE A 22 -3.10 -7.35 -0.81
N TRP A 23 -3.27 -6.95 0.46
CA TRP A 23 -2.23 -7.04 1.47
C TRP A 23 -1.75 -8.48 1.67
N ASN A 24 -2.68 -9.42 1.78
CA ASN A 24 -2.35 -10.83 1.92
C ASN A 24 -1.57 -11.37 0.72
N ARG A 25 -1.93 -10.98 -0.51
CA ARG A 25 -1.20 -11.37 -1.73
C ARG A 25 0.19 -10.77 -1.79
N PHE A 26 0.32 -9.48 -1.45
CA PHE A 26 1.59 -8.78 -1.45
C PHE A 26 2.56 -9.35 -0.42
N ILE A 27 2.12 -9.54 0.83
CA ILE A 27 2.96 -10.11 1.90
C ILE A 27 3.37 -11.53 1.54
N ARG A 28 2.45 -12.34 1.01
CA ARG A 28 2.79 -13.69 0.54
C ARG A 28 3.89 -13.67 -0.52
N PHE A 29 3.80 -12.80 -1.52
CA PHE A 29 4.84 -12.64 -2.56
C PHE A 29 6.20 -12.27 -1.94
N VAL A 30 6.22 -11.35 -0.97
CA VAL A 30 7.45 -10.94 -0.27
C VAL A 30 8.06 -12.11 0.51
N GLU A 31 7.24 -12.83 1.27
CA GLU A 31 7.68 -13.93 2.12
C GLU A 31 8.12 -15.17 1.33
N GLU A 32 7.48 -15.48 0.19
CA GLU A 32 7.88 -16.56 -0.72
C GLU A 32 9.28 -16.34 -1.31
N ASN A 33 9.77 -15.09 -1.34
CA ASN A 33 11.14 -14.75 -1.75
C ASN A 33 12.13 -14.69 -0.56
N GLY A 34 11.71 -15.05 0.65
CA GLY A 34 12.53 -15.00 1.86
C GLY A 34 12.79 -13.58 2.37
N TRP A 35 11.99 -12.61 1.93
CA TRP A 35 12.09 -11.22 2.37
C TRP A 35 11.12 -10.91 3.51
N ARG A 36 11.24 -9.72 4.08
CA ARG A 36 10.32 -9.21 5.10
C ARG A 36 9.97 -7.78 4.74
N PHE A 37 8.68 -7.46 4.72
CA PHE A 37 8.22 -6.10 4.53
C PHE A 37 7.93 -5.46 5.89
N GLY A 38 8.60 -4.35 6.19
CA GLY A 38 8.34 -3.54 7.38
C GLY A 38 7.61 -2.28 6.96
N GLY A 39 6.31 -2.18 7.27
CA GLY A 39 5.48 -1.05 6.88
C GLY A 39 3.99 -1.38 6.90
N GLY A 40 3.22 -0.57 6.19
CA GLY A 40 1.79 -0.77 5.98
C GLY A 40 1.38 -0.29 4.59
N ILE A 41 0.08 -0.29 4.35
CA ILE A 41 -0.53 0.23 3.12
C ILE A 41 -1.55 1.29 3.47
N SER A 42 -1.95 2.07 2.47
CA SER A 42 -3.02 3.03 2.57
C SER A 42 -3.82 2.97 1.29
N GLU A 43 -5.14 2.91 1.42
CA GLU A 43 -6.02 3.00 0.27
C GLU A 43 -6.03 4.44 -0.29
N ILE A 44 -5.91 4.55 -1.61
CA ILE A 44 -6.03 5.81 -2.34
C ILE A 44 -7.16 5.66 -3.35
N ARG A 45 -8.11 6.59 -3.34
CA ARG A 45 -9.18 6.68 -4.36
C ARG A 45 -9.21 8.07 -4.96
N ASP A 46 -9.13 8.15 -6.28
CA ASP A 46 -9.14 9.41 -7.04
C ASP A 46 -8.09 10.43 -6.54
N GLY A 47 -6.91 9.96 -6.13
CA GLY A 47 -5.81 10.81 -5.62
C GLY A 47 -5.92 11.21 -4.14
N TRP A 48 -6.90 10.68 -3.40
CA TRP A 48 -7.08 10.96 -1.97
C TRP A 48 -6.77 9.74 -1.12
N TYR A 49 -6.04 9.93 -0.02
CA TYR A 49 -5.94 8.91 1.01
C TYR A 49 -7.31 8.67 1.65
N ILE A 50 -7.66 7.41 1.87
CA ILE A 50 -8.88 7.02 2.58
C ILE A 50 -8.52 6.67 4.02
N LEU A 51 -9.15 7.34 4.97
CA LEU A 51 -8.97 7.10 6.41
C LEU A 51 -9.76 5.86 6.86
N PRO A 52 -9.44 5.27 8.03
CA PRO A 52 -10.15 4.08 8.53
C PRO A 52 -11.66 4.25 8.73
N ASP A 53 -12.14 5.49 8.88
CA ASP A 53 -13.58 5.82 8.98
C ASP A 53 -14.27 6.01 7.61
N GLY A 54 -13.52 5.84 6.52
CA GLY A 54 -13.96 6.01 5.13
C GLY A 54 -13.94 7.45 4.63
N SER A 55 -13.52 8.42 5.45
CA SER A 55 -13.37 9.82 5.02
C SER A 55 -12.11 10.05 4.19
N ARG A 56 -12.06 11.16 3.44
CA ARG A 56 -10.89 11.56 2.65
C ARG A 56 -9.90 12.30 3.54
N GLY A 57 -8.65 11.86 3.52
CA GLY A 57 -7.49 12.55 4.09
C GLY A 57 -6.92 13.60 3.12
N SER A 58 -5.58 13.75 3.13
CA SER A 58 -4.88 14.65 2.19
C SER A 58 -4.90 14.13 0.75
N HIS A 59 -4.75 15.03 -0.21
CA HIS A 59 -4.47 14.63 -1.59
C HIS A 59 -3.01 14.18 -1.71
N ILE A 60 -2.73 13.15 -2.50
CA ILE A 60 -1.37 12.57 -2.62
C ILE A 60 -0.34 13.56 -3.15
N LEU A 61 -0.77 14.60 -3.87
CA LEU A 61 0.09 15.66 -4.41
C LEU A 61 0.30 16.84 -3.46
N ASP A 62 -0.42 16.91 -2.34
CA ASP A 62 -0.24 18.00 -1.36
C ASP A 62 1.04 17.82 -0.51
N GLY A 63 1.68 16.66 -0.62
CA GLY A 63 2.91 16.31 0.12
C GLY A 63 4.20 16.48 -0.68
N GLU A 64 4.14 16.94 -1.95
CA GLU A 64 5.31 17.23 -2.80
C GLU A 64 5.70 18.72 -2.79
#